data_AF-A0A1I8FX70-F1
#
_entry.id   AF-A0A1I8FX70-F1
#
_cell.length_a   1.000
_cell.length_b   1.000
_cell.length_c   1.000
_cell.angle_alpha   90.00
_cell.angle_beta   90.00
_cell.angle_gamma   90.00
#
_symmetry.space_group_name_H-M   'P 1'
#
loop_
_entity.id
_entity.type
_entity.pdbx_description
1 polymer ?
#
loop_
_entity_poly.entity_id
_entity_poly.type
_entity_poly.pdbx_seq_one_letter_code
_entity_poly.pdbx_strand_id
1 'polypeptide(L)'
;SGLQLCRRPSTSLWPCITAWHRSHSRGTTNRSESAQIFSVTANAVHLSWLPPAIQNGVITRYMLKQNEVPLFTNLPADTNTTAVVGLMPFAQYAFRLAACTSSGCTDSPVTTVRTSEAAPADLEAPIPTTLDSSRIAIEWQPPKRPNGVVTSYRLLRNSQKFTEVSSTTL
;
A
#
# COMPACT_ATOMS: atom_id res chain seq x y z
N SER A 1 -48.12 65.59 -25.21
CA SER A 1 -48.23 64.56 -24.16
C SER A 1 -46.95 63.75 -24.17
N GLY A 2 -46.15 63.55 -23.13
CA GLY A 2 -46.14 63.90 -21.71
C GLY A 2 -44.89 63.21 -21.12
N LEU A 3 -44.20 63.86 -20.18
CA LEU A 3 -43.04 63.32 -19.44
C LEU A 3 -43.42 62.07 -18.62
N GLN A 4 -42.50 61.14 -18.36
CA GLN A 4 -42.07 60.82 -16.98
C GLN A 4 -40.97 59.75 -16.83
N LEU A 5 -40.25 59.95 -15.72
CA LEU A 5 -39.13 59.23 -15.14
C LEU A 5 -39.39 57.76 -14.76
N CYS A 6 -38.28 57.01 -14.69
CA CYS A 6 -38.16 55.67 -14.12
C CYS A 6 -38.60 55.60 -12.64
N ARG A 7 -39.38 54.56 -12.32
CA ARG A 7 -39.61 54.05 -10.96
C ARG A 7 -39.18 52.59 -10.87
N ARG A 8 -38.47 52.24 -9.80
CA ARG A 8 -38.40 50.88 -9.26
C ARG A 8 -39.68 50.57 -8.47
N PRO A 9 -40.05 49.28 -8.36
CA PRO A 9 -40.40 48.66 -7.07
C PRO A 9 -39.58 47.35 -6.88
N SER A 10 -38.97 46.98 -5.76
CA SER A 10 -39.40 46.88 -4.35
C SER A 10 -40.52 45.85 -4.13
N THR A 11 -40.18 44.58 -3.86
CA THR A 11 -40.35 43.85 -2.58
C THR A 11 -40.49 42.32 -2.73
N SER A 12 -39.83 41.59 -1.80
CA SER A 12 -40.22 40.34 -1.11
C SER A 12 -40.20 38.94 -1.77
N LEU A 13 -39.39 38.07 -1.10
CA LEU A 13 -39.58 36.64 -0.72
C LEU A 13 -39.17 35.48 -1.66
N TRP A 14 -38.45 34.53 -1.05
CA TRP A 14 -37.81 33.27 -1.50
C TRP A 14 -38.78 32.19 -2.04
N PRO A 15 -38.35 30.99 -2.51
CA PRO A 15 -37.09 30.53 -3.14
C PRO A 15 -37.33 29.89 -4.54
N CYS A 16 -36.31 29.78 -5.39
CA CYS A 16 -36.34 28.83 -6.51
C CYS A 16 -35.06 28.01 -6.54
N ILE A 17 -35.17 26.74 -6.17
CA ILE A 17 -34.21 25.69 -6.53
C ILE A 17 -34.34 25.47 -8.04
N THR A 18 -33.24 25.58 -8.78
CA THR A 18 -32.96 24.66 -9.89
C THR A 18 -31.47 24.62 -10.17
N ALA A 19 -30.96 23.39 -10.18
CA ALA A 19 -29.58 23.02 -10.42
C ALA A 19 -29.06 23.54 -11.76
N TRP A 20 -27.81 24.01 -11.79
CA TRP A 20 -27.00 24.02 -13.00
C TRP A 20 -25.62 23.44 -12.73
N HIS A 21 -25.47 22.20 -13.21
CA HIS A 21 -24.24 21.48 -13.44
C HIS A 21 -23.26 22.31 -14.27
N ARG A 22 -22.01 22.41 -13.82
CA ARG A 22 -20.75 22.16 -14.56
C ARG A 22 -19.59 22.67 -13.71
N SER A 23 -19.11 21.86 -12.76
CA SER A 23 -17.83 22.15 -12.11
C SER A 23 -16.72 21.92 -13.14
N HIS A 24 -16.26 23.00 -13.76
CA HIS A 24 -15.00 23.01 -14.47
C HIS A 24 -13.87 23.07 -13.42
N SER A 25 -13.47 21.92 -12.90
CA SER A 25 -12.27 21.80 -12.08
C SER A 25 -11.04 21.83 -13.00
N ARG A 26 -10.43 23.00 -13.13
CA ARG A 26 -9.01 23.13 -13.47
C ARG A 26 -8.36 24.03 -12.43
N GLY A 27 -7.57 23.40 -11.57
CA GLY A 27 -6.82 24.05 -10.49
C GLY A 27 -6.12 22.98 -9.66
N THR A 28 -4.90 22.64 -10.07
CA THR A 28 -3.97 21.64 -9.53
C THR A 28 -3.63 21.80 -8.04
N THR A 29 -3.68 20.71 -7.26
CA THR A 29 -2.62 20.30 -6.31
C THR A 29 -2.93 18.93 -5.70
N ASN A 30 -2.35 17.86 -6.29
CA ASN A 30 -2.28 16.55 -5.66
C ASN A 30 -0.99 16.51 -4.81
N ARG A 31 -1.07 16.98 -3.56
CA ARG A 31 0.07 16.97 -2.63
C ARG A 31 -0.33 16.10 -1.44
N SER A 32 0.06 14.83 -1.48
CA SER A 32 -0.45 13.80 -0.56
C SER A 32 -0.11 14.11 0.91
N GLU A 33 -1.12 14.03 1.78
CA GLU A 33 -1.01 14.17 3.24
C GLU A 33 -0.61 12.85 3.95
N SER A 34 -0.39 11.79 3.18
CA SER A 34 -0.01 10.45 3.64
C SER A 34 1.42 10.09 3.24
N ALA A 35 2.03 9.16 3.97
CA ALA A 35 3.27 8.53 3.53
C ALA A 35 3.07 7.84 2.17
N GLN A 36 3.91 8.20 1.21
CA GLN A 36 3.99 7.65 -0.13
C GLN A 36 5.06 6.57 -0.17
N ILE A 37 4.79 5.50 -0.90
CA ILE A 37 5.76 4.43 -1.11
C ILE A 37 6.52 4.75 -2.39
N PHE A 38 7.84 4.85 -2.29
CA PHE A 38 8.69 5.08 -3.47
C PHE A 38 9.51 3.84 -3.86
N SER A 39 9.64 2.86 -2.98
CA SER A 39 10.32 1.60 -3.27
C SER A 39 9.81 0.46 -2.38
N VAL A 40 9.69 -0.74 -2.95
CA VAL A 40 9.25 -1.97 -2.28
C VAL A 40 10.17 -3.10 -2.70
N THR A 41 10.63 -3.87 -1.72
CA THR A 41 11.38 -5.11 -1.92
C THR A 41 10.66 -6.27 -1.22
N ALA A 42 11.23 -7.47 -1.27
CA ALA A 42 10.68 -8.61 -0.54
C ALA A 42 10.73 -8.42 0.99
N ASN A 43 11.68 -7.63 1.51
CA ASN A 43 11.93 -7.53 2.95
C ASN A 43 11.96 -6.09 3.47
N ALA A 44 11.69 -5.10 2.62
CA ALA A 44 11.69 -3.70 3.00
C ALA A 44 10.69 -2.87 2.19
N VAL A 45 10.16 -1.82 2.83
CA VAL A 45 9.33 -0.79 2.21
C VAL A 45 9.95 0.56 2.53
N HIS A 46 10.12 1.39 1.50
CA HIS A 46 10.65 2.74 1.63
C HIS A 46 9.55 3.77 1.43
N LEU A 47 9.45 4.68 2.40
CA LEU A 47 8.38 5.65 2.53
C LEU A 47 8.95 7.06 2.45
N SER A 48 8.25 7.96 1.77
CA SER A 48 8.50 9.39 1.76
C SER A 48 7.22 10.15 2.04
N TRP A 49 7.30 11.33 2.66
CA TRP A 49 6.14 12.18 2.89
C TRP A 49 6.52 13.64 2.79
N LEU A 50 5.50 14.47 2.64
CA LEU A 50 5.61 15.91 2.77
C LEU A 50 4.94 16.33 4.09
N PRO A 51 5.39 17.44 4.71
CA PRO A 51 4.67 18.00 5.84
C PRO A 51 3.20 18.28 5.47
N PRO A 52 2.26 18.15 6.43
CA PRO A 52 0.86 18.50 6.23
C PRO A 52 0.71 19.90 5.64
N ALA A 53 -0.21 20.04 4.68
CA ALA A 53 -0.47 21.31 4.02
C ALA A 53 -1.04 22.36 4.98
N ILE A 54 -1.83 21.90 5.96
CA ILE A 54 -2.36 22.72 7.05
C ILE A 54 -1.68 22.29 8.34
N GLN A 55 -0.92 23.19 8.94
CA GLN A 55 -0.23 22.95 10.21
C GLN A 55 -0.91 23.73 11.34
N ASN A 56 -1.49 23.01 12.29
CA ASN A 56 -2.09 23.60 13.49
C ASN A 56 -1.06 23.80 14.64
N GLY A 57 0.21 24.04 14.28
CA GLY A 57 1.32 24.16 15.22
C GLY A 57 2.64 23.66 14.61
N VAL A 58 3.74 23.90 15.32
CA VAL A 58 5.07 23.41 14.90
C VAL A 58 5.15 21.90 15.10
N ILE A 59 5.50 21.18 14.03
CA ILE A 59 5.73 19.73 14.09
C ILE A 59 7.00 19.49 14.89
N THR A 60 6.91 18.68 15.93
CA THR A 60 8.04 18.31 16.80
C THR A 60 8.59 16.93 16.46
N ARG A 61 7.74 16.02 15.96
CA ARG A 61 8.12 14.67 15.53
C ARG A 61 7.05 14.03 14.65
N TYR A 62 7.45 13.00 13.91
CA TYR A 62 6.53 12.07 13.27
C TYR A 62 6.53 10.71 13.99
N MET A 63 5.42 9.99 13.85
CA MET A 63 5.29 8.59 14.25
C MET A 63 4.86 7.77 13.03
N LEU A 64 5.44 6.59 12.85
CA LEU A 64 5.01 5.62 11.84
C LEU A 64 4.38 4.43 12.55
N LYS A 65 3.17 4.07 12.14
CA LYS A 65 2.46 2.87 12.59
C LYS A 65 2.47 1.84 11.46
N GLN A 66 2.73 0.58 11.81
CA GLN A 66 2.59 -0.59 10.95
C GLN A 66 1.42 -1.43 11.47
N ASN A 67 0.41 -1.65 10.64
CA ASN A 67 -0.81 -2.39 10.99
C ASN A 67 -1.45 -1.86 12.29
N GLU A 68 -1.61 -0.53 12.40
CA GLU A 68 -2.10 0.20 13.59
C GLU A 68 -1.20 0.15 14.83
N VAL A 69 -0.08 -0.61 14.80
CA VAL A 69 0.87 -0.69 15.90
C VAL A 69 2.00 0.33 15.69
N PRO A 70 2.37 1.16 16.68
CA PRO A 70 3.52 2.06 16.56
C PRO A 70 4.80 1.29 16.25
N LEU A 71 5.44 1.62 15.12
CA LEU A 71 6.71 1.06 14.70
C LEU A 71 7.86 2.03 15.00
N PHE A 72 7.71 3.28 14.58
CA PHE A 72 8.62 4.37 14.93
C PHE A 72 7.84 5.44 15.68
N THR A 73 8.32 5.83 16.86
CA THR A 73 7.62 6.78 17.72
C THR A 73 8.29 8.15 17.78
N ASN A 74 9.53 8.29 17.31
CA ASN A 74 10.28 9.53 17.45
C ASN A 74 11.12 9.83 16.20
N LEU A 75 10.46 9.96 15.06
CA LEU A 75 11.11 10.45 13.84
C LEU A 75 11.24 11.99 13.93
N PRO A 76 12.43 12.56 13.73
CA PRO A 76 12.64 14.01 13.77
C PRO A 76 11.72 14.79 12.82
N ALA A 77 11.40 16.04 13.16
CA ALA A 77 10.48 16.87 12.37
C ALA A 77 10.98 17.23 10.96
N ASP A 78 12.30 17.22 10.75
CA ASP A 78 12.98 17.42 9.47
C ASP A 78 13.05 16.14 8.62
N THR A 79 12.68 14.99 9.19
CA THR A 79 12.63 13.72 8.46
C THR A 79 11.44 13.68 7.51
N ASN A 80 11.73 13.37 6.24
CA ASN A 80 10.74 13.22 5.18
C ASN A 80 10.74 11.82 4.54
N THR A 81 11.63 10.93 5.00
CA THR A 81 11.80 9.58 4.46
C THR A 81 12.16 8.59 5.56
N THR A 82 11.75 7.34 5.39
CA THR A 82 12.22 6.24 6.23
C THR A 82 12.12 4.90 5.50
N ALA A 83 12.80 3.89 6.03
CA ALA A 83 12.74 2.52 5.55
C ALA A 83 12.26 1.60 6.66
N VAL A 84 11.28 0.77 6.35
CA VAL A 84 10.85 -0.34 7.20
C VAL A 84 11.48 -1.60 6.66
N VAL A 85 12.33 -2.25 7.45
CA VAL A 85 13.10 -3.44 7.07
C VAL A 85 12.70 -4.66 7.91
N GLY A 86 13.09 -5.86 7.48
CA GLY A 86 12.76 -7.10 8.18
C GLY A 86 11.33 -7.58 7.94
N LEU A 87 10.71 -7.15 6.84
CA LEU A 87 9.38 -7.58 6.43
C LEU A 87 9.43 -8.99 5.83
N MET A 88 8.30 -9.69 5.87
CA MET A 88 8.12 -10.99 5.22
C MET A 88 7.86 -10.78 3.72
N PRO A 89 8.44 -11.63 2.85
CA PRO A 89 8.11 -11.62 1.42
C PRO A 89 6.64 -11.91 1.16
N PHE A 90 6.12 -11.33 0.08
CA PHE A 90 4.73 -11.53 -0.37
C PHE A 90 3.65 -11.32 0.70
N ALA A 91 3.89 -10.42 1.67
CA ALA A 91 2.98 -10.11 2.76
C ALA A 91 2.43 -8.69 2.65
N GLN A 92 1.17 -8.50 3.04
CA GLN A 92 0.52 -7.19 3.04
C GLN A 92 0.78 -6.44 4.35
N TYR A 93 1.12 -5.16 4.22
CA TYR A 93 1.36 -4.23 5.32
C TYR A 93 0.55 -2.95 5.12
N ALA A 94 0.07 -2.39 6.21
CA ALA A 94 -0.59 -1.09 6.27
C ALA A 94 0.28 -0.12 7.06
N PHE A 95 0.56 1.05 6.47
CA PHE A 95 1.33 2.10 7.11
C PHE A 95 0.47 3.34 7.34
N ARG A 96 0.63 3.96 8.51
CA ARG A 96 0.02 5.25 8.83
C ARG A 96 1.06 6.16 9.45
N LEU A 97 1.13 7.40 8.98
CA LEU A 97 1.99 8.42 9.54
C LEU A 97 1.18 9.29 10.51
N ALA A 98 1.77 9.70 11.63
CA ALA A 98 1.20 10.72 12.50
C ALA A 98 2.17 11.89 12.61
N ALA A 99 1.66 13.12 12.47
CA ALA A 99 2.41 14.34 12.73
C ALA A 99 2.06 14.85 14.12
N CYS A 100 3.07 15.08 14.97
CA CYS A 100 2.88 15.53 16.34
C CYS A 100 3.38 16.95 16.54
N THR A 101 2.62 17.73 17.31
CA THR A 101 3.00 19.03 17.86
C THR A 101 3.06 18.95 19.39
N SER A 102 3.35 20.06 20.07
CA SER A 102 3.25 20.14 21.54
C SER A 102 1.85 19.85 22.09
N SER A 103 0.81 19.99 21.25
CA SER A 103 -0.59 19.88 21.67
C SER A 103 -1.23 18.53 21.38
N GLY A 104 -0.58 17.67 20.57
CA GLY A 104 -1.13 16.37 20.19
C GLY A 104 -0.61 15.87 18.85
N CYS A 105 -1.17 14.76 18.36
CA CYS A 105 -0.80 14.15 17.09
C CYS A 105 -2.03 13.97 16.19
N THR A 106 -1.84 14.15 14.90
CA THR A 106 -2.85 13.89 13.87
C THR A 106 -2.37 12.79 12.94
N ASP A 107 -3.23 11.80 12.75
CA ASP A 107 -3.00 10.62 11.91
C ASP A 107 -3.32 10.92 10.43
N SER A 108 -2.50 10.43 9.51
CA SER A 108 -2.76 10.44 8.07
C SER A 108 -3.75 9.33 7.68
N PRO A 109 -4.30 9.36 6.45
CA PRO A 109 -4.86 8.16 5.84
C PRO A 109 -3.86 7.00 5.79
N VAL A 110 -4.38 5.77 5.73
CA VAL A 110 -3.56 4.54 5.63
C VAL A 110 -3.07 4.34 4.21
N THR A 111 -1.81 3.96 4.08
CA THR A 111 -1.21 3.48 2.84
C THR A 111 -0.91 1.99 2.95
N THR A 112 -1.50 1.16 2.07
CA THR A 112 -1.29 -0.30 2.06
C THR A 112 -0.34 -0.74 0.96
N VAL A 113 0.44 -1.77 1.22
CA VAL A 113 1.39 -2.34 0.26
C VAL A 113 1.59 -3.82 0.48
N ARG A 114 1.86 -4.57 -0.59
CA ARG A 114 2.34 -5.94 -0.52
C ARG A 114 3.81 -5.98 -0.91
N THR A 115 4.64 -6.62 -0.07
CA THR A 115 6.07 -6.81 -0.38
C THR A 115 6.23 -7.69 -1.62
N SER A 116 7.37 -7.53 -2.30
CA SER A 116 7.68 -8.32 -3.48
C SER A 116 7.83 -9.80 -3.14
N GLU A 117 7.70 -10.65 -4.17
CA GLU A 117 8.01 -12.07 -4.05
C GLU A 117 9.51 -12.29 -3.86
N ALA A 118 9.86 -13.38 -3.17
CA ALA A 118 11.22 -13.88 -3.07
C ALA A 118 11.24 -15.39 -3.41
N ALA A 119 12.45 -15.94 -3.54
CA ALA A 119 12.61 -17.37 -3.82
C ALA A 119 11.91 -18.21 -2.73
N PRO A 120 11.15 -19.26 -3.12
CA PRO A 120 10.64 -20.24 -2.17
C PRO A 120 11.80 -20.87 -1.38
N ALA A 121 11.56 -21.14 -0.11
CA ALA A 121 12.53 -21.75 0.80
C ALA A 121 11.88 -22.89 1.59
N ASP A 122 12.72 -23.72 2.22
CA ASP A 122 12.29 -24.83 3.06
C ASP A 122 11.42 -25.85 2.32
N LEU A 123 11.82 -26.22 1.09
CA LEU A 123 11.26 -27.35 0.36
C LEU A 123 11.88 -28.65 0.88
N GLU A 124 11.05 -29.59 1.32
CA GLU A 124 11.52 -30.89 1.80
C GLU A 124 11.93 -31.81 0.63
N ALA A 125 12.75 -32.82 0.95
CA ALA A 125 13.12 -33.83 -0.02
C ALA A 125 11.87 -34.57 -0.52
N PRO A 126 11.78 -34.88 -1.82
CA PRO A 126 10.68 -35.65 -2.35
C PRO A 126 10.74 -37.10 -1.82
N ILE A 127 9.57 -37.70 -1.64
CA ILE A 127 9.36 -39.05 -1.12
C ILE A 127 9.18 -40.00 -2.32
N PRO A 128 10.12 -40.93 -2.56
CA PRO A 128 9.99 -41.90 -3.64
C PRO A 128 9.22 -43.14 -3.18
N THR A 129 8.31 -43.61 -4.03
CA THR A 129 7.58 -44.87 -3.85
C THR A 129 7.83 -45.75 -5.07
N THR A 130 8.44 -46.93 -4.87
CA THR A 130 8.66 -47.89 -5.96
C THR A 130 7.34 -48.51 -6.40
N LEU A 131 6.99 -48.37 -7.67
CA LEU A 131 5.80 -49.00 -8.24
C LEU A 131 6.16 -50.37 -8.84
N ASP A 132 7.23 -50.46 -9.63
CA ASP A 132 7.79 -51.70 -10.19
C ASP A 132 9.28 -51.56 -10.56
N SER A 133 9.85 -52.54 -11.26
CA SER A 133 11.28 -52.59 -11.64
C SER A 133 11.74 -51.43 -12.53
N SER A 134 10.82 -50.65 -13.10
CA SER A 134 11.10 -49.56 -14.04
C SER A 134 10.45 -48.23 -13.67
N ARG A 135 9.55 -48.21 -12.68
CA ARG A 135 8.75 -47.04 -12.34
C ARG A 135 8.82 -46.71 -10.86
N ILE A 136 9.01 -45.43 -10.59
CA ILE A 136 8.89 -44.84 -9.26
C ILE A 136 7.86 -43.71 -9.33
N ALA A 137 7.00 -43.63 -8.32
CA ALA A 137 6.23 -42.44 -8.03
C ALA A 137 7.06 -41.53 -7.12
N ILE A 138 6.89 -40.22 -7.28
CA ILE A 138 7.60 -39.22 -6.49
C ILE A 138 6.54 -38.26 -5.98
N GLU A 139 6.47 -38.09 -4.66
CA GLU A 139 5.56 -37.17 -3.98
C GLU A 139 6.36 -36.12 -3.23
N TRP A 140 5.82 -34.92 -3.07
CA TRP A 140 6.44 -33.86 -2.28
C TRP A 140 5.37 -32.94 -1.71
N GLN A 141 5.71 -32.27 -0.62
CA GLN A 141 4.87 -31.23 -0.05
C GLN A 141 5.31 -29.85 -0.60
N PRO A 142 4.40 -28.85 -0.61
CA PRO A 142 4.78 -27.48 -0.92
C PRO A 142 5.88 -26.94 0.01
N PRO A 143 6.67 -25.95 -0.44
CA PRO A 143 7.68 -25.32 0.40
C PRO A 143 7.03 -24.66 1.62
N LYS A 144 7.64 -24.79 2.81
CA LYS A 144 7.10 -24.19 4.04
C LYS A 144 7.12 -22.66 3.99
N ARG A 145 8.03 -22.08 3.20
CA ARG A 145 8.12 -20.64 2.95
C ARG A 145 8.02 -20.38 1.45
N PRO A 146 6.82 -20.34 0.88
CA PRO A 146 6.66 -20.14 -0.56
C PRO A 146 7.14 -18.75 -1.01
N ASN A 147 7.13 -17.75 -0.12
CA ASN A 147 7.62 -16.38 -0.37
C ASN A 147 7.00 -15.71 -1.62
N GLY A 148 5.87 -16.20 -2.09
CA GLY A 148 5.25 -15.85 -3.36
C GLY A 148 4.27 -16.92 -3.82
N VAL A 149 3.79 -16.80 -5.05
CA VAL A 149 2.95 -17.83 -5.65
C VAL A 149 3.85 -18.88 -6.29
N VAL A 150 3.77 -20.12 -5.83
CA VAL A 150 4.52 -21.22 -6.45
C VAL A 150 3.86 -21.56 -7.79
N THR A 151 4.60 -21.37 -8.90
CA THR A 151 4.11 -21.59 -10.27
C THR A 151 4.51 -22.94 -10.87
N SER A 152 5.66 -23.50 -10.48
CA SER A 152 6.12 -24.81 -10.94
C SER A 152 7.12 -25.48 -9.99
N TYR A 153 7.30 -26.79 -10.16
CA TYR A 153 8.32 -27.61 -9.52
C TYR A 153 9.23 -28.23 -10.58
N ARG A 154 10.55 -28.20 -10.37
CA ARG A 154 11.53 -28.80 -11.28
C ARG A 154 12.08 -30.08 -10.67
N LEU A 155 11.85 -31.21 -11.34
CA LEU A 155 12.41 -32.50 -10.94
C LEU A 155 13.76 -32.71 -11.63
N LEU A 156 14.76 -33.10 -10.86
CA LEU A 156 16.10 -33.42 -11.35
C LEU A 156 16.40 -34.90 -11.14
N ARG A 157 16.99 -35.56 -12.14
CA ARG A 157 17.55 -36.92 -12.05
C ARG A 157 19.05 -36.83 -12.30
N ASN A 158 19.87 -37.28 -11.36
CA ASN A 158 21.34 -37.17 -11.43
C ASN A 158 21.80 -35.73 -11.76
N SER A 159 21.19 -34.74 -11.08
CA SER A 159 21.44 -33.30 -11.27
C SER A 159 21.07 -32.74 -12.65
N GLN A 160 20.38 -33.49 -13.51
CA GLN A 160 19.86 -33.02 -14.79
C GLN A 160 18.35 -32.85 -14.74
N LYS A 161 17.82 -31.80 -15.39
CA LYS A 161 16.37 -31.57 -15.46
C LYS A 161 15.68 -32.77 -16.10
N PHE A 162 14.83 -33.44 -15.34
CA PHE A 162 14.01 -34.55 -15.82
C PHE A 162 12.66 -34.05 -16.30
N THR A 163 11.96 -33.26 -15.48
CA THR A 163 10.65 -32.70 -15.85
C THR A 163 10.34 -31.42 -15.07
N GLU A 164 9.29 -30.73 -15.48
CA GLU A 164 8.73 -29.57 -14.80
C GLU A 164 7.23 -29.76 -14.65
N VAL A 165 6.76 -29.65 -13.40
CA VAL A 165 5.36 -29.86 -13.03
C VAL A 165 4.79 -28.50 -12.65
N SER A 166 3.82 -28.02 -13.42
CA SER A 166 3.11 -26.79 -13.07
C SER A 166 2.35 -26.96 -11.75
N SER A 167 2.48 -25.98 -10.87
CA SER A 167 1.71 -25.93 -9.63
C SER A 167 0.29 -25.50 -9.98
N THR A 168 -0.68 -26.39 -9.76
CA THR A 168 -2.10 -26.01 -9.83
C THR A 168 -2.53 -25.67 -8.41
N THR A 169 -2.59 -24.39 -8.08
CA THR A 169 -3.35 -23.95 -6.90
C THR A 169 -4.81 -24.33 -7.15
N LEU A 170 -5.33 -25.30 -6.39
CA LEU A 170 -6.77 -25.57 -6.27
C LEU A 170 -7.43 -24.45 -5.46
#